data_AF-G3CA80-F1
#
_entry.id   AF-G3CA80-F1
#
_cell.length_a   1.000
_cell.length_b   1.000
_cell.length_c   1.000
_cell.angle_alpha   90.00
_cell.angle_beta   90.00
_cell.angle_gamma   90.00
#
_symmetry.space_group_name_H-M   'P 1'
#
loop_
_entity.id
_entity.type
_entity.pdbx_description
1 polymer ?
#
loop_
_entity_poly.entity_id
_entity_poly.type
_entity_poly.pdbx_seq_one_letter_code
_entity_poly.pdbx_strand_id
1 'polypeptide(L)'
;MNEVLSDRKNKGNVTYRIVVSEDATRLFIELEKLMKVRSKEADKKTTKKVVFHKSFYYEEFCNVKDEIDDPILLQFYTDTIVKVLNHEF
;
A
#
# COMPACT_ATOMS: atom_id res chain seq x y z
N MET A 1 3.87 -10.21 14.65
CA MET A 1 3.21 -9.37 13.64
C MET A 1 1.85 -9.98 13.27
N ASN A 2 0.77 -9.25 13.55
CA ASN A 2 -0.62 -9.63 13.26
C ASN A 2 -1.22 -8.63 12.27
N GLU A 3 -1.84 -9.08 11.18
CA GLU A 3 -2.51 -8.17 10.24
C GLU A 3 -3.72 -7.50 10.90
N VAL A 4 -3.79 -6.17 10.83
CA VAL A 4 -4.90 -5.36 11.34
C VAL A 4 -5.86 -5.01 10.21
N LEU A 5 -5.31 -4.58 9.07
CA LEU A 5 -6.10 -4.17 7.90
C LEU A 5 -5.31 -4.41 6.62
N SER A 6 -5.98 -4.99 5.62
CA SER A 6 -5.52 -5.02 4.23
C SER A 6 -6.55 -4.32 3.36
N ASP A 7 -6.12 -3.28 2.62
CA ASP A 7 -7.00 -2.55 1.72
C ASP A 7 -6.33 -2.30 0.36
N ARG A 8 -7.16 -2.06 -0.65
CA ARG A 8 -6.72 -1.76 -2.01
C ARG A 8 -7.54 -0.65 -2.65
N LYS A 9 -6.87 0.21 -3.41
CA LYS A 9 -7.50 1.25 -4.23
C LYS A 9 -7.13 1.06 -5.69
N ASN A 10 -8.11 1.09 -6.58
CA ASN A 10 -7.87 0.99 -8.03
C ASN A 10 -8.09 2.37 -8.68
N LYS A 11 -7.17 2.77 -9.57
CA LYS A 11 -7.31 3.97 -10.40
C LYS A 11 -6.75 3.71 -11.80
N GLY A 12 -7.64 3.53 -12.77
CA GLY A 12 -7.28 3.17 -14.14
C GLY A 12 -6.44 1.88 -14.18
N ASN A 13 -5.22 1.98 -14.69
CA ASN A 13 -4.29 0.84 -14.78
C ASN A 13 -3.51 0.56 -13.49
N VAL A 14 -3.61 1.44 -12.49
CA VAL A 14 -2.87 1.36 -11.23
C VAL A 14 -3.74 0.73 -10.14
N THR A 15 -3.14 -0.14 -9.34
CA THR A 15 -3.70 -0.67 -8.09
C THR A 15 -2.73 -0.31 -6.98
N TYR A 16 -3.23 0.36 -5.95
CA TYR A 16 -2.53 0.64 -4.71
C TYR A 16 -2.95 -0.39 -3.67
N ARG A 17 -2.00 -0.87 -2.87
CA ARG A 17 -2.28 -1.76 -1.75
C ARG A 17 -1.59 -1.24 -0.51
N ILE A 18 -2.25 -1.43 0.62
CA ILE A 18 -1.70 -1.18 1.93
C ILE A 18 -2.03 -2.39 2.80
N VAL A 19 -1.03 -2.85 3.54
CA VAL A 19 -1.20 -3.78 4.65
C VAL A 19 -0.71 -3.06 5.90
N VAL A 20 -1.54 -3.04 6.93
CA VAL A 20 -1.19 -2.54 8.25
C VAL A 20 -1.22 -3.72 9.20
N SER A 21 -0.10 -3.96 9.87
CA SER A 21 0.06 -5.02 10.85
C SER A 21 0.49 -4.43 12.19
N GLU A 22 0.10 -5.07 13.28
CA GLU A 22 0.57 -4.77 14.62
C GLU A 22 1.75 -5.67 14.97
N ASP A 23 2.87 -5.07 15.37
CA ASP A 23 4.03 -5.76 15.91
C ASP A 23 4.35 -5.25 17.31
N ALA A 24 4.07 -6.09 18.30
CA ALA A 24 4.01 -5.74 19.72
C ALA A 24 3.04 -4.57 20.00
N THR A 25 3.51 -3.33 19.92
CA THR A 25 2.72 -2.10 20.12
C THR A 25 2.94 -1.07 19.01
N ARG A 26 3.59 -1.49 17.91
CA ARG A 26 3.95 -0.63 16.79
C ARG A 26 3.13 -1.05 15.59
N LEU A 27 2.76 -0.09 14.76
CA LEU A 27 2.15 -0.38 13.46
C LEU A 27 3.25 -0.51 12.42
N PHE A 28 3.26 -1.64 11.74
CA PHE A 28 4.07 -1.91 10.56
C PHE A 28 3.22 -1.75 9.31
N ILE A 29 3.72 -1.01 8.33
CA ILE A 29 2.99 -0.66 7.12
C ILE A 29 3.77 -1.20 5.92
N GLU A 30 3.04 -1.84 5.02
CA GLU A 30 3.52 -2.20 3.68
C GLU A 30 2.68 -1.49 2.64
N LEU A 31 3.32 -0.72 1.77
CA LEU A 31 2.70 -0.02 0.64
C LEU A 31 3.17 -0.63 -0.68
N GLU A 32 2.23 -0.92 -1.57
CA GLU A 32 2.53 -1.31 -2.95
C GLU A 32 1.78 -0.45 -3.97
N LYS A 33 2.46 -0.19 -5.09
CA LYS A 33 1.84 0.28 -6.34
C LYS A 33 2.06 -0.76 -7.41
N LEU A 34 0.96 -1.24 -8.00
CA LEU A 34 0.98 -2.21 -9.08
C LEU A 34 0.41 -1.58 -10.36
N MET A 35 1.13 -1.73 -11.47
CA MET A 35 0.65 -1.32 -12.79
C MET A 35 0.19 -2.51 -13.62
N LYS A 36 -0.93 -2.33 -14.34
CA LYS A 36 -1.40 -3.26 -15.35
C LYS A 36 -0.49 -3.16 -16.58
N VAL A 37 0.20 -4.25 -16.89
CA VAL A 37 1.10 -4.38 -18.04
C VAL A 37 0.63 -5.52 -18.94
N ARG A 38 1.08 -5.57 -20.19
CA ARG A 38 0.83 -6.73 -21.07
C ARG A 38 1.47 -7.97 -20.48
N SER A 39 0.76 -9.09 -20.49
CA SER A 39 1.34 -10.36 -20.06
C SER A 39 2.17 -10.97 -21.19
N LYS A 40 3.16 -11.78 -20.82
CA LYS A 40 3.92 -12.64 -21.75
C LYS A 40 3.39 -14.07 -21.80
N GLU A 41 2.43 -14.41 -20.94
CA GLU A 41 1.79 -15.72 -20.93
C GLU A 41 0.79 -15.83 -22.07
N ALA A 42 0.80 -16.98 -22.78
CA ALA A 42 0.02 -17.20 -24.00
C ALA A 42 -1.49 -16.92 -23.82
N ASP A 43 -2.04 -17.20 -22.63
CA ASP A 43 -3.49 -17.10 -22.36
C ASP A 43 -3.90 -15.87 -21.54
N LYS A 44 -2.98 -14.97 -21.20
CA LYS A 44 -3.30 -13.76 -20.42
C LYS A 44 -3.04 -12.51 -21.23
N LYS A 45 -4.04 -11.62 -21.33
CA LYS A 45 -3.87 -10.33 -22.04
C LYS A 45 -3.02 -9.33 -21.26
N THR A 46 -3.15 -9.33 -19.94
CA THR A 46 -2.50 -8.38 -19.04
C THR A 46 -2.19 -9.01 -17.69
N THR A 47 -1.14 -8.54 -17.02
CA THR A 47 -0.79 -8.90 -15.65
C THR A 47 -0.55 -7.64 -14.81
N LYS A 48 -0.40 -7.79 -13.49
CA LYS A 48 -0.04 -6.71 -12.57
C LYS A 48 1.44 -6.86 -12.20
N LYS A 49 2.20 -5.78 -12.36
CA LYS A 49 3.61 -5.72 -11.94
C LYS A 49 3.73 -4.72 -10.78
N VAL A 50 4.35 -5.12 -9.68
CA VAL A 50 4.75 -4.20 -8.61
C VAL A 50 5.80 -3.24 -9.17
N VAL A 51 5.53 -1.94 -9.07
CA VAL A 51 6.43 -0.87 -9.56
C VAL A 51 6.93 0.03 -8.43
N PHE A 52 6.31 -0.06 -7.26
CA PHE A 52 6.76 0.53 -6.02
C PHE A 52 6.40 -0.42 -4.88
N HIS A 53 7.33 -0.62 -3.96
CA HIS A 53 7.12 -1.33 -2.72
C HIS A 53 7.94 -0.63 -1.64
N LYS A 54 7.33 -0.32 -0.50
CA LYS A 54 8.01 0.25 0.66
C LYS A 54 7.34 -0.27 1.92
N SER A 55 8.14 -0.63 2.90
CA SER A 55 7.68 -1.00 4.22
C SER A 55 8.42 -0.21 5.30
N PHE A 56 7.72 0.13 6.37
CA PHE A 56 8.22 0.99 7.45
C PHE A 56 7.33 0.88 8.68
N TYR A 57 7.85 1.26 9.84
CA TYR A 57 7.02 1.46 11.02
C TYR A 57 6.37 2.84 10.99
N TYR A 58 5.16 2.96 11.57
CA TYR A 58 4.36 4.19 11.53
C TYR A 58 5.12 5.46 11.91
N GLU A 59 5.92 5.40 12.98
CA GLU A 59 6.74 6.51 13.46
C GLU A 59 7.89 6.92 12.52
N GLU A 60 8.27 6.04 11.59
CA GLU A 60 9.28 6.32 10.57
C GLU A 60 8.69 7.05 9.35
N PHE A 61 7.36 7.27 9.31
CA PHE A 61 6.69 7.87 8.15
C PHE A 61 7.32 9.21 7.72
N CYS A 62 7.70 10.06 8.69
CA CYS A 62 8.34 11.34 8.40
C CYS A 62 9.67 11.21 7.63
N ASN A 63 10.36 10.08 7.79
CA ASN A 63 11.63 9.80 7.10
C ASN A 63 11.42 9.22 5.69
N VAL A 64 10.28 8.55 5.46
CA VAL A 64 10.00 7.85 4.19
C VAL A 64 9.02 8.57 3.28
N LYS A 65 8.25 9.55 3.79
CA LYS A 65 7.19 10.23 3.02
C LYS A 65 7.71 10.86 1.73
N ASP A 66 8.95 11.37 1.74
CA ASP A 66 9.55 12.05 0.60
C ASP A 66 10.04 11.05 -0.48
N GLU A 67 10.16 9.76 -0.14
CA GLU A 67 10.41 8.68 -1.10
C GLU A 67 9.13 8.23 -1.83
N ILE A 68 7.95 8.60 -1.31
CA ILE A 68 6.66 8.27 -1.92
C ILE A 68 6.25 9.43 -2.83
N ASP A 69 6.62 9.34 -4.10
CA ASP A 69 6.35 10.36 -5.12
C ASP A 69 4.87 10.43 -5.58
N ASP A 70 4.08 9.39 -5.31
CA ASP A 70 2.70 9.28 -5.76
C ASP A 70 1.71 9.88 -4.74
N PRO A 71 1.07 11.04 -5.03
CA PRO A 71 0.17 11.70 -4.10
C PRO A 71 -1.11 10.88 -3.82
N ILE A 72 -1.50 9.98 -4.72
CA ILE A 72 -2.66 9.11 -4.50
C ILE A 72 -2.31 8.02 -3.50
N LEU A 73 -1.09 7.48 -3.56
CA LEU A 73 -0.60 6.51 -2.60
C LEU A 73 -0.42 7.14 -1.21
N LEU A 74 0.12 8.37 -1.14
CA LEU A 74 0.21 9.13 0.10
C LEU A 74 -1.17 9.40 0.72
N GLN A 75 -2.14 9.87 -0.07
CA GLN A 75 -3.49 10.09 0.45
C GLN A 75 -4.14 8.77 0.90
N PHE A 76 -3.96 7.70 0.12
CA PHE A 76 -4.50 6.39 0.45
C PHE A 76 -3.91 5.84 1.76
N TYR A 77 -2.61 6.03 1.99
CA TYR A 77 -1.96 5.74 3.27
C TYR A 77 -2.62 6.52 4.40
N THR A 78 -2.71 7.86 4.28
CA THR A 78 -3.29 8.72 5.33
C THR A 78 -4.72 8.31 5.68
N ASP A 79 -5.58 8.12 4.67
CA ASP A 79 -6.97 7.70 4.86
C ASP A 79 -7.05 6.36 5.60
N THR A 80 -6.17 5.41 5.25
CA THR A 80 -6.16 4.07 5.86
C THR A 80 -5.67 4.12 7.30
N ILE A 81 -4.61 4.86 7.58
CA ILE A 81 -4.09 4.98 8.94
C ILE A 81 -5.11 5.65 9.87
N VAL A 82 -5.81 6.69 9.41
CA VAL A 82 -6.88 7.31 10.20
C VAL A 82 -7.96 6.28 10.57
N LYS A 83 -8.39 5.43 9.63
CA LYS A 83 -9.34 4.35 9.92
C LYS A 83 -8.79 3.36 10.95
N VAL A 84 -7.53 2.96 10.81
CA VAL A 84 -6.88 2.02 11.74
C VAL A 84 -6.84 2.62 13.16
N LEU A 85 -6.42 3.89 13.28
CA LEU A 85 -6.34 4.58 14.57
C LEU A 85 -7.72 4.84 15.21
N ASN A 86 -8.75 5.02 14.39
CA ASN A 86 -10.13 5.19 14.87
C ASN A 86 -10.87 3.87 15.08
N HIS A 87 -10.27 2.72 14.74
CA HIS A 87 -10.94 1.41 14.71
C HIS A 87 -12.19 1.37 13.81
N GLU A 88 -12.15 2.08 12.68
CA GLU A 88 -13.25 2.19 11.70
C GLU A 88 -13.05 1.24 10.51
N PHE A 89 -13.08 -0.07 10.75
CA PHE A 89 -12.89 -1.10 9.71
C PHE A 89 -13.65 -2.40 10.02
#